data_AF-A0A3B9Q5L0-F1
#
_entry.id   AF-A0A3B9Q5L0-F1
#
_cell.length_a   1.000
_cell.length_b   1.000
_cell.length_c   1.000
_cell.angle_alpha   90.00
_cell.angle_beta   90.00
_cell.angle_gamma   90.00
#
_symmetry.space_group_name_H-M   'P 1'
#
loop_
_entity.id
_entity.type
_entity.pdbx_description
1 polymer ?
#
loop_
_entity_poly.entity_id
_entity_poly.type
_entity_poly.pdbx_seq_one_letter_code
_entity_poly.pdbx_strand_id
1 'polypeptide(L)' 'MLNKLGITTMAHNRPAIGLALSGGGARGLAHIGVLRVLEREGIPVDYLAGTSMGGVIAA' A
#
# COMPACT_ATOMS: atom_id res chain seq x y z
N MET A 1 -1.72 37.52 19.01
CA MET A 1 -1.16 37.21 17.68
C MET A 1 -0.58 35.80 17.70
N LEU A 2 -1.01 34.98 16.74
CA LEU A 2 -0.55 33.65 16.33
C LEU A 2 -0.77 32.46 17.28
N ASN A 3 -1.64 31.57 16.81
CA ASN A 3 -2.26 30.44 17.48
C ASN A 3 -1.28 29.32 17.87
N LYS A 4 -1.44 28.87 19.12
CA LYS A 4 -1.12 27.50 19.57
C LYS A 4 -2.06 26.47 18.92
N LEU A 5 -1.87 26.14 17.65
CA LEU A 5 -2.51 24.98 17.03
C LEU A 5 -1.45 24.11 16.36
N GLY A 6 -0.67 23.43 17.20
CA GLY A 6 0.15 22.28 16.82
C GLY A 6 -0.72 21.07 16.47
N ILE A 7 -1.59 21.21 15.49
CA ILE A 7 -2.33 20.11 14.88
C ILE A 7 -2.10 20.21 13.38
N THR A 8 -0.89 19.88 12.96
CA THR A 8 -0.59 19.58 11.57
C THR A 8 -1.25 18.23 11.27
N THR A 9 -2.59 18.19 11.16
CA THR A 9 -3.25 17.07 10.50
C THR A 9 -2.71 17.09 9.09
N MET A 10 -1.76 16.21 8.81
CA MET A 10 -1.32 15.92 7.45
C MET A 10 -2.49 15.24 6.78
N ALA A 11 -3.46 16.03 6.33
CA ALA A 11 -4.47 15.57 5.40
C ALA A 11 -3.68 14.93 4.25
N HIS A 12 -3.85 13.62 4.06
CA HIS A 12 -3.26 12.95 2.92
C HIS A 12 -3.80 13.68 1.69
N ASN A 13 -2.94 14.42 1.00
CA ASN A 13 -3.32 15.25 -0.15
C ASN A 13 -3.68 14.41 -1.39
N ARG A 14 -3.87 13.11 -1.19
CA ARG A 14 -4.26 12.12 -2.18
C ARG A 14 -5.17 11.08 -1.51
N PRO A 15 -6.02 10.40 -2.27
CA PRO A 15 -6.76 9.25 -1.77
C PRO A 15 -5.81 8.20 -1.19
N ALA A 16 -6.28 7.52 -0.14
CA ALA A 16 -5.63 6.31 0.32
C ALA A 16 -5.90 5.17 -0.69
N ILE A 17 -4.87 4.41 -1.02
CA ILE A 17 -4.91 3.32 -1.99
C ILE A 17 -4.69 2.00 -1.27
N GLY A 18 -5.70 1.13 -1.32
CA GLY A 18 -5.60 -0.26 -0.87
C GLY A 18 -5.37 -1.20 -2.04
N LEU A 19 -4.50 -2.19 -1.86
CA LEU A 19 -4.22 -3.24 -2.85
C LEU A 19 -4.53 -4.62 -2.27
N ALA A 20 -5.38 -5.37 -2.97
CA ALA A 20 -5.77 -6.72 -2.59
C ALA A 20 -5.01 -7.78 -3.41
N LEU A 21 -4.23 -8.63 -2.73
CA LEU A 21 -3.42 -9.70 -3.31
C LEU A 21 -4.12 -11.06 -3.17
N SER A 22 -4.58 -11.61 -4.29
CA SER A 22 -5.17 -12.94 -4.30
C SER A 22 -4.16 -14.04 -3.96
N GLY A 23 -4.65 -15.24 -3.64
CA GLY A 23 -3.83 -16.44 -3.50
C GLY A 23 -3.26 -16.93 -4.84
N GLY A 24 -2.41 -17.96 -4.79
CA GLY A 24 -1.81 -18.52 -6.01
C GLY A 24 -0.69 -19.55 -5.81
N GLY A 25 -0.45 -20.00 -4.57
CA GLY A 25 0.69 -20.85 -4.24
C GLY A 25 2.00 -20.22 -4.68
N ALA A 26 2.93 -21.03 -5.21
CA ALA A 26 4.24 -20.54 -5.68
C ALA A 26 4.15 -19.43 -6.76
N ARG A 27 3.09 -19.41 -7.58
CA ARG A 27 2.89 -18.34 -8.59
C ARG A 27 2.59 -16.98 -7.97
N GLY A 28 2.18 -16.95 -6.69
CA GLY A 28 1.96 -15.72 -5.94
C GLY A 28 3.20 -14.84 -5.80
N LEU A 29 4.41 -15.38 -6.04
CA LEU A 29 5.65 -14.57 -6.11
C LEU A 29 5.59 -13.49 -7.20
N ALA A 30 4.72 -13.63 -8.21
CA ALA A 30 4.49 -12.60 -9.22
C ALA A 30 3.99 -11.27 -8.61
N HIS A 31 3.31 -11.30 -7.44
CA HIS A 31 2.85 -10.10 -6.75
C HIS A 31 4.02 -9.16 -6.37
N ILE A 32 5.21 -9.71 -6.09
CA ILE A 32 6.42 -8.92 -5.83
C ILE A 32 6.81 -8.07 -7.06
N GLY A 33 6.60 -8.60 -8.26
CA GLY A 33 6.84 -7.85 -9.51
C GLY A 33 5.88 -6.67 -9.65
N VAL A 34 4.60 -6.88 -9.32
CA VAL A 34 3.58 -5.82 -9.34
C VAL A 34 3.95 -4.71 -8.36
N LEU A 35 4.27 -5.06 -7.11
CA LEU A 35 4.68 -4.06 -6.11
C LEU A 35 5.89 -3.23 -6.55
N ARG A 36 6.89 -3.88 -7.17
CA ARG A 36 8.07 -3.19 -7.71
C ARG A 36 7.73 -2.22 -8.84
N VAL A 37 6.76 -2.53 -9.69
CA VAL A 37 6.31 -1.61 -10.75
C VAL A 37 5.57 -0.42 -10.14
N LEU A 38 4.64 -0.67 -9.21
CA LEU A 38 3.91 0.40 -8.53
C LEU A 38 4.87 1.38 -7.82
N GLU A 39 5.89 0.86 -7.13
CA GLU A 39 6.93 1.68 -6.51
C GLU A 39 7.71 2.52 -7.54
N ARG A 40 8.14 1.92 -8.65
CA ARG A 40 8.90 2.60 -9.71
C ARG A 40 8.10 3.71 -10.40
N GLU A 41 6.80 3.50 -10.60
CA GLU A 41 5.90 4.48 -11.20
C GLU A 41 5.42 5.54 -10.19
N GLY A 42 5.86 5.46 -8.93
CA GLY A 42 5.44 6.39 -7.88
C GLY A 42 3.96 6.27 -7.52
N ILE A 43 3.37 5.07 -7.65
CA ILE A 43 2.01 4.77 -7.25
C ILE A 43 2.04 4.26 -5.80
N PRO A 44 1.63 5.07 -4.82
CA PRO A 44 1.73 4.69 -3.42
C PRO A 44 0.61 3.71 -3.04
N VAL A 45 0.98 2.67 -2.29
CA VAL A 45 0.05 1.70 -1.70
C VAL A 45 0.07 1.87 -0.19
N ASP A 46 -1.06 2.25 0.39
CA ASP A 46 -1.18 2.55 1.82
C ASP A 46 -1.59 1.33 2.64
N TYR A 47 -2.34 0.43 2.01
CA TYR A 47 -2.87 -0.76 2.67
C TYR A 47 -2.73 -1.97 1.75
N LEU A 48 -2.32 -3.09 2.35
CA LEU A 48 -2.32 -4.40 1.71
C LEU A 48 -3.32 -5.31 2.41
N ALA A 49 -4.06 -6.07 1.61
CA ALA A 49 -4.86 -7.20 2.07
C ALA A 49 -4.49 -8.39 1.20
N GLY A 50 -4.42 -9.61 1.77
CA GLY A 50 -4.07 -10.77 0.96
C GLY A 50 -4.60 -12.09 1.49
N THR A 51 -4.73 -13.07 0.59
CA THR A 51 -5.17 -14.44 0.91
C THR A 51 -4.08 -15.45 0.56
N SER A 52 -3.81 -16.43 1.45
CA SER A 52 -2.79 -17.46 1.25
C SER A 52 -1.43 -16.83 0.88
N MET A 53 -0.82 -17.18 -0.27
CA MET A 53 0.46 -16.57 -0.69
C MET A 53 0.38 -15.05 -0.84
N GLY A 54 -0.75 -14.50 -1.32
CA GLY A 54 -0.94 -13.05 -1.36
C GLY A 54 -0.96 -12.44 0.04
N GLY A 55 -1.47 -13.17 1.04
CA GLY A 55 -1.40 -12.79 2.44
C GLY A 55 0.01 -12.85 3.01
N VAL A 56 0.80 -13.85 2.62
CA VAL A 56 2.23 -13.95 2.99
C VAL A 56 3.03 -12.79 2.43
N ILE A 57 2.76 -12.35 1.20
CA ILE A 57 3.42 -11.19 0.60
C ILE A 57 2.92 -9.87 1.23
N ALA A 58 1.68 -9.83 1.70
CA ALA A 58 1.06 -8.65 2.31
C ALA A 58 1.36 -8.48 3.82
N ALA A 59 1.92 -9.51 4.47
CA ALA A 59 2.26 -9.53 5.90
C ALA A 59 3.63 -8.88 6.17
#